data_AF-A0A949KS70-F1
#
_entry.id   AF-A0A949KS70-F1
#
_cell.length_a   1.000
_cell.length_b   1.000
_cell.length_c   1.000
_cell.angle_alpha   90.00
_cell.angle_beta   90.00
_cell.angle_gamma   90.00
#
_symmetry.space_group_name_H-M   'P 1'
#
loop_
_entity.id
_entity.type
_entity.pdbx_description
1 polymer ?
#
loop_
_entity_poly.entity_id
_entity_poly.type
_entity_poly.pdbx_seq_one_letter_code
_entity_poly.pdbx_strand_id
1 'polypeptide(L)'
;MAVHGNDERGQDLFDLVQREFTRRGLLGRVIRVQVYGRTYSARCDAECFSLYRINERPHVPPGMPGWTVCRVARAECFSLDLSEEACPEPSSAQAMEEARAWVERLLAALDKPSVFSRA
;
A
#
# COMPACT_ATOMS: atom_id res chain seq x y z
N MET A 1 -2.38 -29.20 0.99
CA MET A 1 -2.88 -28.63 -0.28
C MET A 1 -3.98 -27.62 0.07
N ALA A 2 -3.64 -26.35 0.29
CA ALA A 2 -4.59 -25.29 0.63
C ALA A 2 -4.02 -23.90 0.26
N VAL A 3 -3.37 -23.78 -0.90
CA VAL A 3 -2.74 -22.52 -1.34
C VAL A 3 -3.66 -21.68 -2.25
N HIS A 4 -4.59 -22.32 -2.97
CA HIS A 4 -5.41 -21.64 -3.97
C HIS A 4 -6.36 -20.56 -3.42
N GLY A 5 -6.86 -20.70 -2.19
CA GLY A 5 -7.85 -19.75 -1.64
C GLY A 5 -7.28 -18.40 -1.18
N ASN A 6 -5.96 -18.29 -1.00
CA ASN A 6 -5.31 -17.01 -0.64
C ASN A 6 -4.85 -16.23 -1.87
N ASP A 7 -4.47 -16.91 -2.95
CA ASP A 7 -4.06 -16.29 -4.22
C ASP A 7 -5.22 -15.50 -4.86
N GLU A 8 -6.43 -16.06 -4.83
CA GLU A 8 -7.64 -15.38 -5.33
C GLU A 8 -7.93 -14.08 -4.56
N ARG A 9 -7.71 -14.07 -3.23
CA ARG A 9 -7.93 -12.88 -2.40
C ARG A 9 -6.88 -11.79 -2.63
N GLY A 10 -5.63 -12.18 -2.85
CA GLY A 10 -4.54 -11.29 -3.22
C GLY A 10 -4.82 -10.59 -4.56
N GLN A 11 -5.24 -11.38 -5.54
CA GLN A 11 -5.62 -10.87 -6.85
C GLN A 11 -6.82 -9.93 -6.77
N ASP A 12 -7.88 -10.28 -6.03
CA ASP A 12 -9.07 -9.43 -5.87
C ASP A 12 -8.72 -8.06 -5.25
N LEU A 13 -7.84 -8.06 -4.24
CA LEU A 13 -7.38 -6.82 -3.61
C LEU A 13 -6.54 -5.98 -4.57
N PHE A 14 -5.63 -6.61 -5.32
CA PHE A 14 -4.83 -5.91 -6.32
C PHE A 14 -5.69 -5.31 -7.43
N ASP A 15 -6.63 -6.08 -7.98
CA ASP A 15 -7.54 -5.64 -9.04
C ASP A 15 -8.43 -4.46 -8.54
N LEU A 16 -8.84 -4.47 -7.27
CA LEU A 16 -9.54 -3.34 -6.64
C LEU A 16 -8.68 -2.07 -6.61
N VAL A 17 -7.44 -2.17 -6.13
CA VAL A 17 -6.52 -1.02 -6.05
C VAL A 17 -6.19 -0.49 -7.44
N GLN A 18 -5.86 -1.38 -8.38
CA GLN A 18 -5.53 -1.02 -9.75
C GLN A 18 -6.69 -0.29 -10.41
N ARG A 19 -7.93 -0.76 -10.23
CA ARG A 19 -9.12 -0.08 -10.74
C ARG A 19 -9.27 1.31 -10.15
N GLU A 20 -9.08 1.47 -8.84
CA GLU A 20 -9.18 2.78 -8.17
C GLU A 20 -8.09 3.77 -8.63
N PHE A 21 -6.86 3.32 -8.76
CA PHE A 21 -5.77 4.15 -9.28
C PHE A 21 -6.01 4.52 -10.75
N THR A 22 -6.52 3.60 -11.56
CA THR A 22 -6.87 3.85 -12.96
C THR A 22 -8.00 4.87 -13.05
N ARG A 23 -9.09 4.68 -12.29
CA ARG A 23 -10.25 5.60 -12.24
C ARG A 23 -9.84 7.02 -11.87
N ARG A 24 -8.83 7.18 -11.02
CA ARG A 24 -8.30 8.48 -10.55
C ARG A 24 -7.16 9.03 -11.43
N GLY A 25 -6.71 8.33 -12.47
CA GLY A 25 -5.57 8.74 -13.31
C GLY A 25 -4.23 8.74 -12.58
N LEU A 26 -4.08 7.87 -11.57
CA LEU A 26 -2.90 7.73 -10.70
C LEU A 26 -2.04 6.51 -11.05
N LEU A 27 -2.48 5.65 -11.98
CA LEU A 27 -1.73 4.46 -12.38
C LEU A 27 -0.33 4.84 -12.90
N GLY A 28 0.69 4.11 -12.45
CA GLY A 28 2.10 4.35 -12.77
C GLY A 28 2.71 5.58 -12.08
N ARG A 29 1.93 6.32 -11.28
CA ARG A 29 2.40 7.52 -10.56
C ARG A 29 2.71 7.19 -9.11
N VAL A 30 3.71 7.88 -8.59
CA VAL A 30 3.99 7.90 -7.16
C VAL A 30 3.15 8.99 -6.53
N ILE A 31 2.31 8.62 -5.57
CA ILE A 31 1.51 9.54 -4.77
C ILE A 31 2.03 9.58 -3.35
N ARG A 32 1.95 10.75 -2.72
CA ARG A 32 2.22 10.90 -1.29
C ARG A 32 0.91 11.10 -0.56
N VAL A 33 0.66 10.30 0.46
CA VAL A 33 -0.56 10.38 1.27
C VAL A 33 -0.22 10.49 2.75
N GLN A 34 -1.00 11.27 3.49
CA GLN A 34 -0.85 11.35 4.94
C GLN A 34 -1.92 10.48 5.61
N VAL A 35 -1.49 9.51 6.41
CA VAL A 35 -2.37 8.59 7.15
C VAL A 35 -1.95 8.63 8.62
N TYR A 36 -2.89 8.94 9.52
CA TYR A 36 -2.64 9.10 10.97
C TYR A 36 -1.44 10.01 11.31
N GLY A 37 -1.28 11.11 10.57
CA GLY A 37 -0.20 12.08 10.82
C GLY A 37 1.18 11.64 10.34
N ARG A 38 1.32 10.47 9.70
CA ARG A 38 2.54 10.01 9.02
C ARG A 38 2.39 10.11 7.51
N THR A 39 3.48 10.44 6.82
CA THR A 39 3.50 10.50 5.36
C THR A 39 3.91 9.15 4.76
N TYR A 40 3.18 8.71 3.75
CA TYR A 40 3.41 7.49 3.00
C TYR A 40 3.54 7.79 1.51
N SER A 41 4.35 7.00 0.82
CA SER A 41 4.49 7.00 -0.63
C SER A 41 3.82 5.75 -1.16
N ALA A 42 2.81 5.91 -2.01
CA ALA A 42 2.14 4.78 -2.64
C ALA A 42 2.33 4.82 -4.15
N ARG A 43 2.41 3.65 -4.76
CA ARG A 43 2.50 3.46 -6.19
C ARG A 43 1.68 2.23 -6.56
N CYS A 44 0.93 2.34 -7.63
CA CYS A 44 0.26 1.19 -8.26
C CYS A 44 0.65 1.18 -9.73
N ASP A 45 1.10 0.03 -10.22
CA ASP A 45 1.36 -0.20 -11.65
C ASP A 45 0.64 -1.47 -12.14
N ALA A 46 1.06 -1.97 -13.31
CA ALA A 46 0.43 -3.13 -13.94
C ALA A 46 0.69 -4.43 -13.16
N GLU A 47 1.78 -4.48 -12.38
CA GLU A 47 2.26 -5.70 -11.74
C GLU A 47 2.01 -5.71 -10.23
N CYS A 48 2.14 -4.56 -9.57
CA CYS A 48 1.97 -4.49 -8.13
C CYS A 48 1.49 -3.13 -7.61
N PHE A 49 0.91 -3.18 -6.42
CA PHE A 49 0.73 -2.04 -5.55
C PHE A 49 1.79 -2.08 -4.45
N SER A 50 2.43 -0.95 -4.17
CA SER A 50 3.41 -0.81 -3.09
C SER A 50 3.17 0.47 -2.29
N LEU A 51 3.24 0.34 -0.97
CA LEU A 51 3.10 1.40 0.01
C LEU A 51 4.35 1.43 0.90
N TYR A 52 4.97 2.60 0.98
CA TYR A 52 6.16 2.85 1.77
C TYR A 52 5.88 3.94 2.77
N ARG A 53 6.36 3.81 4.00
CA ARG A 53 6.38 4.94 4.95
C ARG A 53 7.50 5.89 4.54
N ILE A 54 7.28 7.19 4.49
CA ILE A 54 8.37 8.15 4.30
C ILE A 54 8.94 8.52 5.67
N ASN A 55 10.27 8.45 5.81
CA ASN A 55 10.95 8.93 7.01
C ASN A 55 11.03 10.46 6.97
N GLU A 56 10.34 11.12 7.90
CA GLU A 56 10.36 12.59 8.03
C GLU A 56 11.46 13.10 8.99
N ARG A 57 12.31 12.19 9.52
CA ARG A 57 13.38 12.57 10.45
C ARG A 57 14.49 13.36 9.72
N PRO A 58 14.91 14.52 10.25
CA PRO A 58 15.81 15.46 9.56
C PRO A 58 17.25 14.97 9.31
N HIS A 59 17.64 13.84 9.90
CA HIS A 59 18.99 13.28 9.77
C HIS A 59 19.08 12.04 8.87
N VAL A 60 17.95 11.62 8.27
CA VAL A 60 17.93 10.56 7.28
C VAL A 60 17.87 11.19 5.90
N PRO A 61 18.74 10.81 4.94
CA PRO A 61 18.75 11.40 3.61
C PRO A 61 17.35 11.37 2.97
N PRO A 62 16.83 12.51 2.48
CA PRO A 62 15.58 12.54 1.73
C PRO A 62 15.79 11.78 0.42
N GLY A 63 15.15 10.61 0.29
CA GLY A 63 15.28 9.77 -0.91
C GLY A 63 15.38 8.28 -0.65
N MET A 64 15.66 7.85 0.59
CA MET A 64 15.38 6.45 0.95
C MET A 64 13.87 6.29 1.14
N PRO A 65 13.17 5.50 0.31
CA PRO A 65 11.81 5.09 0.65
C PRO A 65 11.93 4.43 2.02
N GLY A 66 11.16 4.88 3.01
CA GLY A 66 11.17 4.19 4.28
C GLY A 66 10.59 2.78 4.12
N TRP A 67 10.46 2.09 5.24
CA TRP A 67 10.12 0.67 5.27
C TRP A 67 8.89 0.37 4.40
N THR A 68 8.96 -0.72 3.62
CA THR A 68 7.80 -1.22 2.88
C THR A 68 6.75 -1.63 3.90
N VAL A 69 5.58 -1.00 3.82
CA VAL A 69 4.46 -1.23 4.74
C VAL A 69 3.52 -2.26 4.15
N CYS A 70 3.21 -2.14 2.86
CA CYS A 70 2.30 -3.03 2.19
C CYS A 70 2.71 -3.19 0.73
N ARG A 71 2.66 -4.42 0.23
CA ARG A 71 2.88 -4.76 -1.17
C ARG A 71 1.88 -5.83 -1.56
N VAL A 72 1.11 -5.57 -2.61
CA VAL A 72 0.11 -6.49 -3.13
C VAL A 72 0.38 -6.70 -4.61
N ALA A 73 0.56 -7.94 -5.01
CA ALA A 73 0.65 -8.37 -6.40
C ALA A 73 -0.20 -9.62 -6.59
N ARG A 74 -0.35 -10.05 -7.85
CA ARG A 74 -1.20 -11.21 -8.21
C ARG A 74 -0.79 -12.52 -7.51
N ALA A 75 0.49 -12.69 -7.19
CA ALA A 75 1.04 -13.92 -6.62
C ALA A 75 1.59 -13.74 -5.19
N GLU A 76 1.63 -12.51 -4.67
CA GLU A 76 2.22 -12.21 -3.37
C GLU A 76 1.46 -11.10 -2.66
N CYS A 77 1.21 -11.27 -1.36
CA CYS A 77 0.74 -10.19 -0.52
C CYS A 77 1.61 -10.10 0.73
N PHE A 78 2.15 -8.92 0.96
CA PHE A 78 2.93 -8.58 2.13
C PHE A 78 2.28 -7.35 2.77
N SER A 79 2.08 -7.39 4.08
CA SER A 79 1.69 -6.20 4.83
C SER A 79 2.26 -6.28 6.24
N LEU A 80 2.72 -5.15 6.74
CA LEU A 80 2.90 -4.94 8.16
C LEU A 80 1.55 -4.66 8.81
N ASP A 81 1.48 -4.88 10.11
CA ASP A 81 0.38 -4.43 10.95
C ASP A 81 0.32 -2.89 11.02
N LEU A 82 -0.75 -2.38 11.61
CA LEU A 82 -0.99 -0.93 11.70
C LEU A 82 0.03 -0.18 12.56
N SER A 83 0.65 -0.87 13.52
CA SER A 83 1.73 -0.28 14.32
C SER A 83 3.07 -0.31 13.57
N GLU A 84 3.16 -1.07 12.48
CA GLU A 84 4.37 -1.30 11.68
C GLU A 84 5.47 -2.01 12.48
N GLU A 85 5.08 -2.88 13.41
CA GLU A 85 5.95 -3.58 14.37
C GLU A 85 6.01 -5.09 14.08
N ALA A 86 4.98 -5.64 13.45
CA ALA A 86 4.84 -7.05 13.13
C ALA A 86 4.70 -7.24 11.61
N CYS A 87 5.45 -8.24 11.11
CA CYS A 87 5.32 -8.73 9.76
C CYS A 87 4.73 -10.15 9.81
N PRO A 88 3.41 -10.33 9.60
CA PRO A 88 2.82 -11.65 9.41
C PRO A 88 3.47 -12.39 8.23
N GLU A 89 3.29 -13.72 8.20
CA GLU A 89 3.75 -14.52 7.07
C GLU A 89 3.16 -14.01 5.75
N PRO A 90 3.95 -13.92 4.66
CA PRO A 90 3.46 -13.42 3.38
C PRO A 90 2.34 -14.32 2.86
N SER A 91 1.34 -13.70 2.23
CA SER A 91 0.14 -14.35 1.71
C SER A 91 -0.66 -15.12 2.78
N SER A 92 -0.43 -14.86 4.08
CA SER A 92 -1.29 -15.34 5.16
C SER A 92 -2.60 -14.56 5.22
N ALA A 93 -3.62 -15.13 5.87
CA ALA A 93 -4.89 -14.45 6.08
C ALA A 93 -4.72 -13.11 6.84
N GLN A 94 -3.79 -13.07 7.80
CA GLN A 94 -3.47 -11.85 8.55
C GLN A 94 -2.82 -10.79 7.66
N ALA A 95 -1.80 -11.17 6.86
CA ALA A 95 -1.17 -10.23 5.92
C ALA A 95 -2.18 -9.64 4.92
N MET A 96 -3.15 -10.46 4.47
CA MET A 96 -4.23 -10.02 3.59
C MET A 96 -5.19 -9.03 4.26
N GLU A 97 -5.57 -9.29 5.51
CA GLU A 97 -6.44 -8.40 6.28
C GLU A 97 -5.78 -7.05 6.52
N GLU A 98 -4.52 -7.05 6.93
CA GLU A 98 -3.72 -5.84 7.12
C GLU A 98 -3.52 -5.08 5.80
N ALA A 99 -3.23 -5.78 4.70
CA ALA A 99 -3.10 -5.17 3.38
C ALA A 99 -4.39 -4.47 2.96
N ARG A 100 -5.54 -5.12 3.15
CA ARG A 100 -6.86 -4.55 2.85
C ARG A 100 -7.10 -3.30 3.70
N ALA A 101 -6.77 -3.37 4.98
CA ALA A 101 -6.95 -2.25 5.90
C ALA A 101 -6.06 -1.05 5.49
N TRP A 102 -4.84 -1.27 5.02
CA TRP A 102 -3.99 -0.21 4.46
C TRP A 102 -4.55 0.39 3.17
N VAL A 103 -5.02 -0.46 2.26
CA VAL A 103 -5.64 -0.05 1.00
C VAL A 103 -6.86 0.86 1.24
N GLU A 104 -7.78 0.44 2.11
CA GLU A 104 -8.99 1.22 2.42
C GLU A 104 -8.64 2.60 2.98
N ARG A 105 -7.67 2.67 3.90
CA ARG A 105 -7.20 3.94 4.47
C ARG A 105 -6.56 4.84 3.43
N LEU A 106 -5.75 4.27 2.54
CA LEU A 106 -5.13 5.01 1.46
C LEU A 106 -6.19 5.60 0.53
N LEU A 107 -7.18 4.81 0.12
CA LEU A 107 -8.27 5.27 -0.74
C LEU A 107 -9.08 6.38 -0.06
N ALA A 108 -9.39 6.21 1.23
CA ALA A 108 -10.06 7.24 2.02
C ALA A 108 -9.22 8.52 2.18
N ALA A 109 -7.89 8.41 2.26
CA ALA A 109 -7.00 9.56 2.28
C ALA A 109 -6.96 10.28 0.92
N LEU A 110 -7.03 9.54 -0.19
CA LEU A 110 -7.11 10.10 -1.55
C LEU A 110 -8.43 10.83 -1.83
N ASP A 111 -9.51 10.50 -1.12
CA ASP A 111 -10.79 11.20 -1.20
C ASP A 111 -10.78 12.54 -0.45
N LYS A 112 -9.80 12.77 0.44
CA LYS A 112 -9.68 14.04 1.16
C LYS A 112 -8.96 15.07 0.27
N PRO A 113 -9.51 16.29 0.09
CA PRO A 113 -8.97 17.30 -0.81
C PRO A 113 -7.59 17.88 -0.42
N SER A 114 -7.00 17.43 0.69
CA SER A 114 -5.80 18.02 1.31
C SER A 114 -4.47 17.40 0.86
N VAL A 115 -4.46 16.40 -0.03
CA VAL A 115 -3.35 15.43 -0.11
C VAL A 115 -2.62 15.43 -1.48
N PHE A 116 -2.63 16.54 -2.21
CA PHE A 116 -1.87 16.66 -3.45
C PHE A 116 -0.90 17.84 -3.39
N SER A 117 0.24 17.66 -2.72
CA SER A 117 1.43 18.42 -3.11
C SER A 117 2.01 17.77 -4.36
N ARG A 118 1.72 18.37 -5.52
CA ARG A 118 2.51 18.16 -6.74
C ARG A 118 3.95 18.51 -6.41
N ALA A 119 4.85 17.52 -6.44
CA ALA A 119 6.26 17.77 -6.65
C ALA A 119 6.47 18.21 -8.11
#